data_AF-A0A2W4LJ35-F1
#
_entry.id   AF-A0A2W4LJ35-F1
#
_cell.length_a   1.000
_cell.length_b   1.000
_cell.length_c   1.000
_cell.angle_alpha   90.00
_cell.angle_beta   90.00
_cell.angle_gamma   90.00
#
_symmetry.space_group_name_H-M   'P 1'
#
loop_
_entity.id
_entity.type
_entity.pdbx_description
1 polymer ?
#
loop_
_entity_poly.entity_id
_entity_poly.type
_entity_poly.pdbx_seq_one_letter_code
_entity_poly.pdbx_strand_id
1 'polypeptide(L)'
;MRVERSDVQALVASGLGAHPVSSLLLVRFASDEARAWLRRLLPLVTSAARRERFEPVQLNLAFSFSGLSRLGLPAETLGAFAPEFRAGMAARAAVLGDLGEDDPRNWEFGGPEHPVDALVLLYARDSRTLAAKREELLGGLERFELSCLELPTYLDPERREHFGFRFAVSQPRFGGGLSRTRGGSRLPPGEVLLGYPNVSGERAPTPVAPFRRSTREAPPLAPRGHVDLGHNGTYLVLRKLEQRVALFWSTAEKLARRGNAGVADPVAVAARWVGRWPNGAPLVRYPDGAPDVPPADDGFTYRDGDPEGRGCPLGAHVRRANPRDALATASAHRIVRRGRLYGPRAADPTVDDGVERGLVFIALNADIARQFETVRQSFVNGASLGGLRGERDPLPEATRRTSRGSDAPSPRPAPRFGGERARCRGSCGCGAVSTSFCRDCAPSGISPRDEGARAPSPALGALRGLREVLRQRRAAGWMIIRSGRAESSHCHTSREHTERHAKSRGGRISGFRQGMIACVLRACPRSVPKRTIRRRKCDGARPARSPRNSPRSLKRSKSAWKTLVTSSKHW
;
A
#
# COMPACT_ATOMS: atom_id res chain seq x y z
N MET A 1 12.97 19.83 -15.43
CA MET A 1 13.74 18.67 -14.92
C MET A 1 13.05 17.36 -15.33
N ARG A 2 13.81 16.34 -15.71
CA ARG A 2 13.34 14.98 -16.07
C ARG A 2 13.74 14.01 -14.95
N VAL A 3 12.91 13.01 -14.66
CA VAL A 3 13.16 12.05 -13.56
C VAL A 3 13.99 10.85 -14.05
N GLU A 4 15.02 10.46 -13.28
CA GLU A 4 15.78 9.23 -13.55
C GLU A 4 14.95 7.97 -13.18
N ARG A 5 14.07 7.55 -14.10
CA ARG A 5 13.23 6.35 -13.90
C ARG A 5 14.00 5.06 -13.62
N SER A 6 15.27 4.96 -14.03
CA SER A 6 16.14 3.81 -13.74
C SER A 6 16.44 3.67 -12.25
N ASP A 7 16.35 4.76 -11.49
CA ASP A 7 16.77 4.84 -10.10
C ASP A 7 15.62 5.02 -9.09
N VAL A 8 14.44 5.44 -9.56
CA VAL A 8 13.18 5.43 -8.79
C VAL A 8 12.61 4.00 -8.73
N GLN A 9 12.19 3.52 -7.56
CA GLN A 9 11.55 2.20 -7.42
C GLN A 9 10.16 2.12 -8.10
N ALA A 10 9.78 0.94 -8.58
CA ALA A 10 8.59 0.73 -9.42
C ALA A 10 7.27 1.13 -8.74
N LEU A 11 7.15 0.89 -7.42
CA LEU A 11 5.96 1.21 -6.63
C LEU A 11 5.60 2.70 -6.63
N VAL A 12 6.58 3.60 -6.81
CA VAL A 12 6.29 5.03 -6.97
C VAL A 12 5.50 5.28 -8.26
N ALA A 13 5.96 4.70 -9.37
CA ALA A 13 5.45 4.98 -10.71
C ALA A 13 4.22 4.15 -11.13
N SER A 14 3.92 3.04 -10.46
CA SER A 14 2.74 2.20 -10.72
C SER A 14 2.10 1.63 -9.45
N GLY A 15 0.80 1.32 -9.51
CA GLY A 15 0.08 0.58 -8.47
C GLY A 15 0.30 -0.94 -8.49
N LEU A 16 1.10 -1.44 -9.44
CA LEU A 16 1.43 -2.87 -9.63
C LEU A 16 0.17 -3.73 -9.84
N GLY A 17 -0.76 -3.21 -10.63
CA GLY A 17 -2.10 -3.77 -10.84
C GLY A 17 -2.16 -5.00 -11.74
N ALA A 18 -1.05 -5.39 -12.39
CA ALA A 18 -0.88 -6.69 -13.06
C ALA A 18 -0.28 -7.77 -12.14
N HIS A 19 0.05 -7.41 -10.89
CA HIS A 19 0.57 -8.30 -9.85
C HIS A 19 -0.42 -8.30 -8.67
N PRO A 20 -1.52 -9.07 -8.75
CA PRO A 20 -2.62 -8.97 -7.80
C PRO A 20 -2.27 -9.51 -6.42
N VAL A 21 -1.45 -10.56 -6.32
CA VAL A 21 -1.04 -11.14 -5.03
C VAL A 21 0.28 -10.53 -4.56
N SER A 22 0.44 -10.39 -3.24
CA SER A 22 1.64 -9.82 -2.64
C SER A 22 1.92 -10.37 -1.24
N SER A 23 3.17 -10.27 -0.83
CA SER A 23 3.64 -10.58 0.52
C SER A 23 4.52 -9.42 0.97
N LEU A 24 4.21 -8.85 2.14
CA LEU A 24 5.03 -7.84 2.77
C LEU A 24 5.83 -8.50 3.88
N LEU A 25 7.15 -8.41 3.80
CA LEU A 25 8.10 -9.00 4.74
C LEU A 25 8.65 -7.88 5.61
N LEU A 26 8.23 -7.84 6.87
CA LEU A 26 8.67 -6.86 7.86
C LEU A 26 9.84 -7.48 8.63
N VAL A 27 11.04 -7.02 8.32
CA VAL A 27 12.31 -7.61 8.76
C VAL A 27 12.90 -6.77 9.88
N ARG A 28 13.40 -7.45 10.92
CA ARG A 28 14.18 -6.88 12.02
C ARG A 28 15.60 -7.44 11.98
N PHE A 29 16.60 -6.58 12.19
CA PHE A 29 18.01 -6.97 12.17
C PHE A 29 18.47 -7.31 13.60
N ALA A 30 19.07 -8.49 13.81
CA ALA A 30 19.79 -8.79 15.05
C ALA A 30 21.28 -8.41 14.98
N SER A 31 21.90 -8.54 13.81
CA SER A 31 23.37 -8.47 13.63
C SER A 31 23.81 -7.69 12.38
N ASP A 32 25.14 -7.54 12.20
CA ASP A 32 25.77 -6.82 11.07
C ASP A 32 25.56 -7.50 9.70
N GLU A 33 25.25 -8.80 9.70
CA GLU A 33 24.92 -9.63 8.54
C GLU A 33 23.75 -9.08 7.71
N ALA A 34 22.94 -8.17 8.26
CA ALA A 34 21.93 -7.41 7.52
C ALA A 34 22.48 -6.78 6.23
N ARG A 35 23.72 -6.27 6.22
CA ARG A 35 24.37 -5.75 5.00
C ARG A 35 24.64 -6.85 3.96
N ALA A 36 24.94 -8.07 4.41
CA ALA A 36 25.18 -9.22 3.53
C ALA A 36 23.88 -9.76 2.91
N TRP A 37 22.79 -9.80 3.68
CA TRP A 37 21.45 -10.07 3.17
C TRP A 37 21.04 -9.04 2.12
N LEU A 38 21.20 -7.73 2.42
CA LEU A 38 20.88 -6.66 1.48
C LEU A 38 21.64 -6.80 0.16
N ARG A 39 22.95 -7.10 0.18
CA ARG A 39 23.74 -7.34 -1.05
C ARG A 39 23.15 -8.40 -1.98
N ARG A 40 22.41 -9.39 -1.46
CA ARG A 40 21.69 -10.40 -2.26
C ARG A 40 20.34 -9.89 -2.79
N LEU A 41 19.68 -9.00 -2.05
CA LEU A 41 18.36 -8.42 -2.38
C LEU A 41 18.45 -7.35 -3.47
N LEU A 42 19.51 -6.54 -3.49
CA LEU A 42 19.66 -5.37 -4.37
C LEU A 42 19.43 -5.61 -5.86
N PRO A 43 19.97 -6.67 -6.51
CA PRO A 43 19.78 -6.87 -7.95
C PRO A 43 18.33 -7.17 -8.35
N LEU A 44 17.47 -7.51 -7.36
CA LEU A 44 16.07 -7.86 -7.54
C LEU A 44 15.14 -6.64 -7.40
N VAL A 45 15.61 -5.54 -6.79
CA VAL A 45 14.81 -4.31 -6.61
C VAL A 45 14.41 -3.75 -7.97
N THR A 46 13.10 -3.59 -8.18
CA THR A 46 12.53 -3.30 -9.49
C THR A 46 12.37 -1.78 -9.66
N SER A 47 13.00 -1.20 -10.68
CA SER A 47 12.91 0.24 -10.96
C SER A 47 11.79 0.62 -11.93
N ALA A 48 11.35 1.88 -11.84
CA ALA A 48 10.30 2.49 -12.65
C ALA A 48 10.63 2.60 -14.14
N ALA A 49 11.86 2.30 -14.57
CA ALA A 49 12.23 2.16 -15.99
C ALA A 49 11.66 0.87 -16.58
N ARG A 50 11.60 -0.21 -15.78
CA ARG A 50 11.07 -1.51 -16.20
C ARG A 50 9.56 -1.39 -16.47
N ARG A 51 9.05 -2.18 -17.41
CA ARG A 51 7.60 -2.26 -17.69
C ARG A 51 7.01 -3.45 -16.94
N GLU A 52 6.32 -3.17 -15.84
CA GLU A 52 5.53 -4.10 -15.01
C GLU A 52 5.04 -5.36 -15.75
N ARG A 53 4.31 -5.20 -16.86
CA ARG A 53 3.76 -6.30 -17.69
C ARG A 53 4.77 -7.32 -18.25
N PHE A 54 6.07 -7.09 -18.16
CA PHE A 54 7.12 -7.99 -18.65
C PHE A 54 7.83 -8.76 -17.52
N GLU A 55 7.65 -8.37 -16.26
CA GLU A 55 8.23 -9.08 -15.12
C GLU A 55 7.18 -10.00 -14.46
N PRO A 56 7.53 -11.22 -14.00
CA PRO A 56 6.61 -12.08 -13.24
C PRO A 56 6.43 -11.61 -11.79
N VAL A 57 7.41 -10.86 -11.28
CA VAL A 57 7.51 -10.35 -9.90
C VAL A 57 7.84 -8.85 -9.94
N GLN A 58 7.46 -8.12 -8.90
CA GLN A 58 7.98 -6.79 -8.59
C GLN A 58 8.46 -6.80 -7.13
N LEU A 59 9.69 -6.34 -6.89
CA LEU A 59 10.25 -6.23 -5.55
C LEU A 59 10.61 -4.78 -5.25
N ASN A 60 10.15 -4.28 -4.12
CA ASN A 60 10.47 -2.93 -3.63
C ASN A 60 10.97 -3.05 -2.17
N LEU A 61 11.76 -2.09 -1.72
CA LEU A 61 12.45 -2.09 -0.44
C LEU A 61 12.35 -0.73 0.25
N ALA A 62 12.07 -0.74 1.55
CA ALA A 62 12.09 0.42 2.44
C ALA A 62 12.81 0.10 3.76
N PHE A 63 13.30 1.12 4.46
CA PHE A 63 14.00 1.02 5.75
C PHE A 63 13.36 1.94 6.79
N SER A 64 13.27 1.52 8.05
CA SER A 64 12.95 2.45 9.13
C SER A 64 14.19 3.24 9.56
N PHE A 65 13.99 4.27 10.38
CA PHE A 65 15.12 5.01 10.98
C PHE A 65 15.99 4.10 11.88
N SER A 66 15.39 3.17 12.63
CA SER A 66 16.16 2.19 13.41
C SER A 66 16.96 1.25 12.51
N GLY A 67 16.39 0.81 11.38
CA GLY A 67 17.09 -0.03 10.42
C GLY A 67 18.28 0.67 9.78
N LEU A 68 18.16 1.96 9.43
CA LEU A 68 19.29 2.75 8.93
C LEU A 68 20.36 3.00 9.99
N SER A 69 19.97 3.15 11.27
CA SER A 69 20.90 3.26 12.38
C SER A 69 21.66 1.93 12.63
N ARG A 70 20.97 0.78 12.59
CA ARG A 70 21.59 -0.56 12.63
C ARG A 70 22.48 -0.84 11.42
N LEU A 71 22.13 -0.31 10.25
CA LEU A 71 23.00 -0.30 9.06
C LEU A 71 24.13 0.75 9.16
N GLY A 72 24.42 1.28 10.35
CA GLY A 72 25.60 2.08 10.66
C GLY A 72 25.78 3.30 9.76
N LEU A 73 24.69 3.97 9.37
CA LEU A 73 24.79 5.26 8.69
C LEU A 73 25.35 6.32 9.67
N PRO A 74 26.16 7.30 9.21
CA PRO A 74 26.70 8.35 10.08
C PRO A 74 25.60 9.14 10.81
N ALA A 75 25.87 9.57 12.04
CA ALA A 75 24.91 10.32 12.85
C ALA A 75 24.44 11.63 12.19
N GLU A 76 25.31 12.30 11.43
CA GLU A 76 24.99 13.47 10.59
C GLU A 76 23.97 13.12 9.50
N THR A 77 24.24 12.07 8.71
CA THR A 77 23.32 11.54 7.68
C THR A 77 21.97 11.14 8.25
N LEU A 78 21.96 10.50 9.43
CA LEU A 78 20.76 10.16 10.17
C LEU A 78 20.00 11.41 10.64
N GLY A 79 20.71 12.44 11.13
CA GLY A 79 20.14 13.71 11.55
C GLY A 79 19.47 14.52 10.43
N ALA A 80 19.93 14.37 9.19
CA ALA A 80 19.41 15.08 8.01
C ALA A 80 18.04 14.58 7.49
N PHE A 81 17.51 13.47 8.02
CA PHE A 81 16.17 12.99 7.67
C PHE A 81 15.03 13.83 8.29
N ALA A 82 13.83 13.72 7.72
CA ALA A 82 12.62 14.37 8.24
C ALA A 82 12.36 13.99 9.72
N PRO A 83 11.98 14.94 10.61
CA PRO A 83 11.77 14.67 12.03
C PRO A 83 10.75 13.56 12.31
N GLU A 84 9.71 13.45 11.49
CA GLU A 84 8.62 12.48 11.63
C GLU A 84 9.11 11.06 11.32
N PHE A 85 10.04 10.93 10.36
CA PHE A 85 10.69 9.66 10.06
C PHE A 85 11.70 9.27 11.14
N ARG A 86 12.46 10.24 11.67
CA ARG A 86 13.38 10.01 12.81
C ARG A 86 12.65 9.57 14.08
N ALA A 87 11.48 10.14 14.35
CA ALA A 87 10.64 9.77 15.49
C ALA A 87 9.94 8.40 15.31
N GLY A 88 9.50 8.08 14.09
CA GLY A 88 8.75 6.85 13.79
C GLY A 88 7.28 6.92 14.21
N MET A 89 6.42 6.13 13.54
CA MET A 89 4.95 6.30 13.65
C MET A 89 4.39 6.06 15.07
N ALA A 90 4.99 5.19 15.88
CA ALA A 90 4.57 5.00 17.27
C ALA A 90 4.71 6.30 18.11
N ALA A 91 5.80 7.04 17.94
CA ALA A 91 5.99 8.35 18.58
C ALA A 91 5.11 9.46 17.97
N ARG A 92 4.52 9.23 16.79
CA ARG A 92 3.57 10.14 16.14
C ARG A 92 2.10 9.82 16.44
N ALA A 93 1.79 8.77 17.21
CA ALA A 93 0.43 8.29 17.45
C ALA A 93 -0.59 9.39 17.84
N ALA A 94 -0.22 10.33 18.72
CA ALA A 94 -1.08 11.46 19.10
C ALA A 94 -1.39 12.44 17.95
N VAL A 95 -0.46 12.61 16.99
CA VAL A 95 -0.68 13.38 15.75
C VAL A 95 -1.59 12.61 14.80
N LEU A 96 -1.42 11.29 14.73
CA LEU A 96 -2.18 10.40 13.87
C LEU A 96 -3.59 10.09 14.43
N GLY A 97 -3.87 10.42 15.69
CA GLY A 97 -5.14 10.12 16.37
C GLY A 97 -5.26 8.66 16.84
N ASP A 98 -4.13 7.98 16.98
CA ASP A 98 -4.05 6.54 17.25
C ASP A 98 -4.02 6.32 18.77
N LEU A 99 -5.21 6.18 19.37
CA LEU A 99 -5.45 6.22 20.82
C LEU A 99 -6.48 5.15 21.23
N GLY A 100 -6.38 4.66 22.47
CA GLY A 100 -7.35 3.69 23.00
C GLY A 100 -7.09 2.28 22.45
N GLU A 101 -8.03 1.71 21.69
CA GLU A 101 -7.79 0.43 20.98
C GLU A 101 -6.67 0.57 19.93
N ASP A 102 -6.51 1.75 19.33
CA ASP A 102 -5.52 2.04 18.27
C ASP A 102 -4.12 2.43 18.78
N ASP A 103 -3.89 2.42 20.10
CA ASP A 103 -2.61 2.77 20.73
C ASP A 103 -1.44 1.89 20.25
N PRO A 104 -0.21 2.42 20.05
CA PRO A 104 0.95 1.65 19.59
C PRO A 104 1.37 0.44 20.44
N ARG A 105 0.87 0.32 21.67
CA ARG A 105 1.04 -0.88 22.52
C ARG A 105 0.21 -2.07 22.05
N ASN A 106 -0.84 -1.83 21.27
CA ASN A 106 -1.74 -2.85 20.71
C ASN A 106 -1.35 -3.24 19.26
N TRP A 107 -0.25 -2.70 18.74
CA TRP A 107 0.21 -2.90 17.36
C TRP A 107 1.07 -4.16 17.21
N GLU A 108 0.73 -5.01 16.23
CA GLU A 108 1.50 -6.21 15.87
C GLU A 108 2.90 -5.90 15.31
N PHE A 109 3.11 -4.68 14.80
CA PHE A 109 4.40 -4.24 14.28
C PHE A 109 4.54 -2.71 14.31
N GLY A 110 5.80 -2.26 14.43
CA GLY A 110 6.19 -0.85 14.44
C GLY A 110 5.90 -0.11 15.75
N GLY A 111 5.20 -0.75 16.70
CA GLY A 111 5.19 -0.35 18.10
C GLY A 111 6.52 -0.66 18.81
N PRO A 112 6.72 -0.18 20.05
CA PRO A 112 8.02 -0.27 20.75
C PRO A 112 8.55 -1.71 20.94
N GLU A 113 7.66 -2.67 21.16
CA GLU A 113 8.03 -4.08 21.39
C GLU A 113 8.29 -4.86 20.09
N HIS A 114 7.77 -4.37 18.97
CA HIS A 114 7.81 -5.03 17.66
C HIS A 114 8.43 -4.11 16.58
N PRO A 115 9.66 -3.60 16.77
CA PRO A 115 10.31 -2.72 15.83
C PRO A 115 10.58 -3.41 14.49
N VAL A 116 10.41 -2.66 13.41
CA VAL A 116 10.69 -3.08 12.03
C VAL A 116 11.87 -2.26 11.53
N ASP A 117 12.89 -2.91 10.98
CA ASP A 117 14.11 -2.27 10.47
C ASP A 117 14.10 -2.15 8.95
N ALA A 118 13.55 -3.14 8.23
CA ALA A 118 13.33 -3.11 6.80
C ALA A 118 11.96 -3.69 6.40
N LEU A 119 11.47 -3.27 5.23
CA LEU A 119 10.23 -3.73 4.63
C LEU A 119 10.50 -4.14 3.18
N VAL A 120 10.35 -5.42 2.86
CA VAL A 120 10.36 -5.92 1.48
C VAL A 120 8.91 -6.06 1.00
N LEU A 121 8.57 -5.37 -0.09
CA LEU A 121 7.24 -5.47 -0.71
C LEU A 121 7.35 -6.31 -1.98
N LEU A 122 6.96 -7.58 -1.87
CA LEU A 122 6.99 -8.56 -2.94
C LEU A 122 5.60 -8.69 -3.59
N TYR A 123 5.49 -8.43 -4.89
CA TYR A 123 4.25 -8.58 -5.66
C TYR A 123 4.47 -9.59 -6.79
N ALA A 124 3.50 -10.46 -7.03
CA ALA A 124 3.56 -11.47 -8.10
C ALA A 124 2.25 -11.54 -8.89
N ARG A 125 2.30 -12.15 -10.08
CA ARG A 125 1.12 -12.36 -10.93
C ARG A 125 0.13 -13.38 -10.35
N ASP A 126 0.66 -14.37 -9.64
CA ASP A 126 -0.07 -15.53 -9.12
C ASP A 126 0.61 -16.07 -7.86
N SER A 127 -0.13 -16.87 -7.08
CA SER A 127 0.31 -17.36 -5.77
C SER A 127 1.47 -18.35 -5.84
N ARG A 128 1.67 -19.07 -6.95
CA ARG A 128 2.79 -20.01 -7.12
C ARG A 128 4.09 -19.24 -7.36
N THR A 129 4.05 -18.24 -8.23
CA THR A 129 5.15 -17.29 -8.45
C THR A 129 5.49 -16.53 -7.17
N LEU A 130 4.48 -16.13 -6.38
CA LEU A 130 4.70 -15.48 -5.08
C LEU A 130 5.42 -16.42 -4.10
N ALA A 131 4.88 -17.64 -3.92
CA ALA A 131 5.42 -18.61 -2.95
C ALA A 131 6.87 -18.98 -3.27
N ALA A 132 7.17 -19.32 -4.54
CA ALA A 132 8.52 -19.70 -4.94
C ALA A 132 9.54 -18.55 -4.77
N LYS A 133 9.17 -17.31 -5.13
CA LYS A 133 10.08 -16.16 -4.95
C LYS A 133 10.20 -15.73 -3.49
N ARG A 134 9.15 -15.90 -2.68
CA ARG A 134 9.24 -15.73 -1.23
C ARG A 134 10.19 -16.75 -0.63
N GLU A 135 10.06 -18.03 -0.98
CA GLU A 135 10.94 -19.11 -0.51
C GLU A 135 12.42 -18.84 -0.87
N GLU A 136 12.70 -18.37 -2.09
CA GLU A 136 14.04 -17.94 -2.51
C GLU A 136 14.62 -16.78 -1.66
N LEU A 137 13.76 -15.86 -1.20
CA LEU A 137 14.14 -14.67 -0.42
C LEU A 137 14.22 -14.91 1.09
N LEU A 138 13.36 -15.77 1.63
CA LEU A 138 13.41 -16.24 3.02
C LEU A 138 14.49 -17.33 3.22
N GLY A 139 14.90 -17.99 2.12
CA GLY A 139 15.86 -19.08 2.08
C GLY A 139 17.22 -18.73 2.68
N GLY A 140 17.41 -19.16 3.92
CA GLY A 140 18.62 -18.91 4.71
C GLY A 140 18.67 -17.55 5.41
N LEU A 141 17.53 -16.90 5.70
CA LEU A 141 17.47 -15.72 6.60
C LEU A 141 18.09 -15.99 7.98
N GLU A 142 17.97 -17.22 8.47
CA GLU A 142 18.62 -17.72 9.70
C GLU A 142 20.14 -17.45 9.70
N ARG A 143 20.79 -17.53 8.53
CA ARG A 143 22.24 -17.28 8.35
C ARG A 143 22.62 -15.79 8.41
N PHE A 144 21.64 -14.91 8.58
CA PHE A 144 21.82 -13.46 8.74
C PHE A 144 21.18 -12.95 10.04
N GLU A 145 20.78 -13.86 10.93
CA GLU A 145 20.07 -13.58 12.20
C GLU A 145 18.86 -12.65 12.05
N LEU A 146 18.08 -12.84 10.98
CA LEU A 146 16.93 -11.99 10.65
C LEU A 146 15.61 -12.62 11.10
N SER A 147 14.83 -11.87 11.88
CA SER A 147 13.42 -12.20 12.15
C SER A 147 12.50 -11.46 11.19
N CYS A 148 11.41 -12.11 10.78
CA CYS A 148 10.52 -11.63 9.72
C CYS A 148 9.06 -11.91 10.09
N LEU A 149 8.22 -10.86 10.11
CA LEU A 149 6.77 -10.99 10.09
C LEU A 149 6.29 -10.92 8.63
N GLU A 150 5.56 -11.93 8.17
CA GLU A 150 4.92 -11.93 6.86
C GLU A 150 3.48 -11.40 6.97
N LEU A 151 3.12 -10.45 6.11
CA LEU A 151 1.73 -10.03 5.85
C LEU A 151 1.32 -10.42 4.42
N PRO A 152 0.59 -11.55 4.24
CA PRO A 152 0.00 -11.92 2.97
C PRO A 152 -1.09 -10.91 2.57
N THR A 153 -1.06 -10.44 1.32
CA THR A 153 -1.94 -9.38 0.84
C THR A 153 -2.37 -9.59 -0.61
N TYR A 154 -3.46 -8.94 -1.04
CA TYR A 154 -3.96 -9.03 -2.40
C TYR A 154 -4.63 -7.75 -2.91
N LEU A 155 -4.88 -7.71 -4.22
CA LEU A 155 -5.73 -6.75 -4.90
C LEU A 155 -6.98 -7.49 -5.39
N ASP A 156 -8.13 -7.07 -4.88
CA ASP A 156 -9.44 -7.49 -5.34
C ASP A 156 -9.60 -7.27 -6.86
N PRO A 157 -10.16 -8.23 -7.64
CA PRO A 157 -10.27 -8.11 -9.09
C PRO A 157 -11.09 -6.91 -9.57
N GLU A 158 -12.18 -6.56 -8.87
CA GLU A 158 -13.00 -5.37 -9.15
C GLU A 158 -12.40 -4.08 -8.57
N ARG A 159 -11.35 -4.24 -7.75
CA ARG A 159 -10.65 -3.22 -6.95
C ARG A 159 -11.51 -2.61 -5.85
N ARG A 160 -12.43 -3.40 -5.28
CA ARG A 160 -13.21 -3.03 -4.09
C ARG A 160 -12.41 -3.33 -2.83
N GLU A 161 -12.48 -2.49 -1.79
CA GLU A 161 -11.98 -2.83 -0.46
C GLU A 161 -13.04 -3.60 0.36
N HIS A 162 -12.78 -3.91 1.64
CA HIS A 162 -13.64 -4.83 2.41
C HIS A 162 -15.04 -4.30 2.75
N PHE A 163 -15.25 -2.97 2.85
CA PHE A 163 -16.59 -2.39 2.92
C PHE A 163 -17.34 -2.46 1.57
N GLY A 164 -16.67 -2.78 0.45
CA GLY A 164 -17.28 -3.04 -0.86
C GLY A 164 -17.09 -1.93 -1.91
N PHE A 165 -16.34 -0.88 -1.59
CA PHE A 165 -16.15 0.32 -2.40
C PHE A 165 -14.87 0.26 -3.23
N ARG A 166 -14.95 0.70 -4.51
CA ARG A 166 -13.77 0.72 -5.39
C ARG A 166 -12.73 1.75 -4.91
N PHE A 167 -11.60 1.23 -4.45
CA PHE A 167 -10.52 2.04 -3.87
C PHE A 167 -9.47 2.45 -4.92
N ALA A 168 -8.51 3.26 -4.50
CA ALA A 168 -7.40 3.75 -5.33
C ALA A 168 -7.78 4.50 -6.63
N VAL A 169 -9.06 4.85 -6.85
CA VAL A 169 -9.57 5.59 -8.04
C VAL A 169 -8.85 6.91 -8.24
N SER A 170 -8.87 7.79 -7.23
CA SER A 170 -8.17 9.08 -7.29
C SER A 170 -6.71 8.92 -6.82
N GLN A 171 -5.78 9.23 -7.73
CA GLN A 171 -4.32 9.19 -7.55
C GLN A 171 -3.71 10.42 -8.23
N PRO A 172 -2.70 11.09 -7.63
CA PRO A 172 -2.00 12.17 -8.31
C PRO A 172 -1.21 11.65 -9.52
N ARG A 173 -1.08 12.50 -10.55
CA ARG A 173 -0.20 12.30 -11.71
C ARG A 173 0.95 13.30 -11.62
N PHE A 174 2.15 12.90 -12.06
CA PHE A 174 3.37 13.70 -11.92
C PHE A 174 3.98 14.10 -13.26
N GLY A 175 4.71 15.21 -13.25
CA GLY A 175 5.56 15.70 -14.32
C GLY A 175 6.84 14.87 -14.51
N GLY A 176 7.85 15.46 -15.16
CA GLY A 176 9.20 14.89 -15.31
C GLY A 176 9.30 13.55 -16.05
N GLY A 177 8.20 13.03 -16.59
CA GLY A 177 8.11 11.68 -17.17
C GLY A 177 7.82 10.56 -16.16
N LEU A 178 7.47 10.87 -14.90
CA LEU A 178 7.20 9.87 -13.85
C LEU A 178 5.85 9.15 -14.05
N SER A 179 4.76 9.88 -14.31
CA SER A 179 3.47 9.26 -14.67
C SER A 179 3.32 9.11 -16.18
N ARG A 180 3.17 7.86 -16.67
CA ARG A 180 3.16 7.52 -18.11
C ARG A 180 1.83 7.79 -18.83
N THR A 181 0.73 7.96 -18.10
CA THR A 181 -0.59 8.26 -18.66
C THR A 181 -0.60 9.62 -19.34
N ARG A 182 -1.28 9.77 -20.48
CA ARG A 182 -1.51 11.06 -21.16
C ARG A 182 -2.74 11.78 -20.56
N GLY A 183 -2.82 13.10 -20.76
CA GLY A 183 -3.91 13.95 -20.29
C GLY A 183 -3.96 14.18 -18.76
N GLY A 184 -4.80 15.13 -18.36
CA GLY A 184 -4.99 15.56 -16.96
C GLY A 184 -3.86 16.46 -16.43
N SER A 185 -4.16 17.19 -15.35
CA SER A 185 -3.17 17.99 -14.63
C SER A 185 -2.09 17.11 -14.00
N ARG A 186 -0.92 17.71 -13.73
CA ARG A 186 0.24 17.03 -13.15
C ARG A 186 0.86 17.88 -12.05
N LEU A 187 1.22 17.23 -10.96
CA LEU A 187 2.04 17.82 -9.90
C LEU A 187 3.54 17.77 -10.29
N PRO A 188 4.37 18.68 -9.77
CA PRO A 188 5.82 18.54 -9.79
C PRO A 188 6.28 17.22 -9.15
N PRO A 189 7.38 16.60 -9.60
CA PRO A 189 7.88 15.36 -9.00
C PRO A 189 8.20 15.48 -7.50
N GLY A 190 8.53 16.67 -6.99
CA GLY A 190 8.80 16.91 -5.56
C GLY A 190 7.59 16.79 -4.63
N GLU A 191 6.39 16.50 -5.15
CA GLU A 191 5.26 16.05 -4.33
C GLU A 191 5.27 14.55 -4.03
N VAL A 192 6.28 13.81 -4.51
CA VAL A 192 6.50 12.40 -4.12
C VAL A 192 7.99 12.01 -4.07
N LEU A 193 8.86 12.60 -4.88
CA LEU A 193 10.30 12.30 -4.92
C LEU A 193 11.12 13.34 -4.17
N LEU A 194 12.01 12.88 -3.28
CA LEU A 194 13.05 13.72 -2.68
C LEU A 194 14.06 14.21 -3.73
N GLY A 195 14.62 15.40 -3.51
CA GLY A 195 15.56 16.05 -4.42
C GLY A 195 14.94 16.78 -5.61
N TYR A 196 13.60 16.85 -5.73
CA TYR A 196 12.87 17.57 -6.78
C TYR A 196 12.03 18.72 -6.21
N PRO A 197 11.70 19.76 -7.00
CA PRO A 197 10.83 20.85 -6.55
C PRO A 197 9.36 20.39 -6.39
N ASN A 198 8.71 20.88 -5.33
CA ASN A 198 7.30 20.70 -4.95
C ASN A 198 6.38 21.72 -5.68
N VAL A 199 5.10 21.86 -5.31
CA VAL A 199 4.20 22.86 -5.93
C VAL A 199 4.59 24.33 -5.66
N SER A 200 5.28 24.61 -4.55
CA SER A 200 5.82 25.93 -4.20
C SER A 200 7.17 26.23 -4.89
N GLY A 201 7.80 25.22 -5.52
CA GLY A 201 9.17 25.29 -6.06
C GLY A 201 10.27 24.88 -5.06
N GLU A 202 9.93 24.70 -3.79
CA GLU A 202 10.83 24.28 -2.71
C GLU A 202 11.21 22.79 -2.85
N ARG A 203 12.26 22.34 -2.16
CA ARG A 203 12.64 20.91 -2.11
C ARG A 203 12.56 20.41 -0.67
N ALA A 204 11.98 19.23 -0.48
CA ALA A 204 12.02 18.56 0.82
C ALA A 204 13.48 18.27 1.24
N PRO A 205 13.83 18.38 2.54
CA PRO A 205 15.14 18.00 3.04
C PRO A 205 15.52 16.56 2.65
N THR A 206 16.80 16.37 2.34
CA THR A 206 17.32 15.10 1.81
C THR A 206 18.56 14.68 2.59
N PRO A 207 18.69 13.41 3.02
CA PRO A 207 19.88 12.94 3.71
C PRO A 207 21.09 12.95 2.78
N VAL A 208 22.20 13.48 3.28
CA VAL A 208 23.51 13.46 2.60
C VAL A 208 24.49 12.60 3.39
N ALA A 209 25.39 11.90 2.69
CA ALA A 209 26.43 11.08 3.31
C ALA A 209 27.82 11.35 2.73
N PRO A 210 28.88 11.45 3.56
CA PRO A 210 30.25 11.50 3.08
C PRO A 210 30.64 10.14 2.47
N PHE A 211 31.08 10.11 1.21
CA PHE A 211 31.40 8.86 0.53
C PHE A 211 32.68 8.95 -0.30
N ARG A 212 33.64 8.04 -0.07
CA ARG A 212 34.97 8.04 -0.71
C ARG A 212 34.97 7.64 -2.19
N ARG A 213 33.80 7.33 -2.77
CA ARG A 213 33.60 6.94 -4.18
C ARG A 213 32.19 7.30 -4.65
N SER A 214 32.08 8.24 -5.59
CA SER A 214 31.01 8.25 -6.59
C SER A 214 31.64 8.51 -7.97
N THR A 215 31.48 7.57 -8.89
CA THR A 215 31.77 7.76 -10.32
C THR A 215 30.57 8.35 -11.08
N ARG A 216 29.60 8.88 -10.33
CA ARG A 216 28.52 9.75 -10.80
C ARG A 216 28.85 11.18 -10.41
N GLU A 217 28.45 12.12 -11.28
CA GLU A 217 28.46 13.56 -11.00
C GLU A 217 27.77 13.85 -9.66
N ALA A 218 28.26 14.85 -8.92
CA ALA A 218 27.67 15.21 -7.63
C ALA A 218 26.19 15.61 -7.83
N PRO A 219 25.23 14.98 -7.13
CA PRO A 219 23.84 15.37 -7.23
C PRO A 219 23.70 16.83 -6.74
N PRO A 220 22.85 17.66 -7.37
CA PRO A 220 22.94 19.13 -7.34
C PRO A 220 22.56 19.80 -6.00
N LEU A 221 22.49 19.02 -4.92
CA LEU A 221 22.14 19.45 -3.56
C LEU A 221 23.16 18.96 -2.51
N ALA A 222 24.11 18.11 -2.88
CA ALA A 222 25.12 17.58 -1.95
C ALA A 222 26.40 18.45 -1.97
N PRO A 223 27.04 18.70 -0.81
CA PRO A 223 28.38 19.29 -0.76
C PRO A 223 29.42 18.43 -1.50
N ARG A 224 30.56 19.03 -1.89
CA ARG A 224 31.66 18.26 -2.49
C ARG A 224 32.09 17.13 -1.54
N GLY A 225 32.34 15.93 -2.09
CA GLY A 225 32.68 14.73 -1.33
C GLY A 225 31.48 14.00 -0.69
N HIS A 226 30.25 14.48 -0.90
CA HIS A 226 29.02 13.86 -0.38
C HIS A 226 28.11 13.36 -1.50
N VAL A 227 27.25 12.41 -1.15
CA VAL A 227 26.16 11.90 -2.01
C VAL A 227 24.81 12.28 -1.38
N ASP A 228 23.91 12.85 -2.18
CA ASP A 228 22.48 12.98 -1.85
C ASP A 228 21.86 11.58 -1.90
N LEU A 229 21.73 10.96 -0.73
CA LEU A 229 21.17 9.63 -0.58
C LEU A 229 19.67 9.64 -0.85
N GLY A 230 18.95 10.70 -0.45
CA GLY A 230 17.51 10.76 -0.62
C GLY A 230 17.07 10.94 -2.06
N HIS A 231 17.91 11.47 -2.95
CA HIS A 231 17.58 11.68 -4.36
C HIS A 231 16.90 10.47 -5.02
N ASN A 232 15.77 10.69 -5.73
CA ASN A 232 14.91 9.64 -6.32
C ASN A 232 14.19 8.71 -5.30
N GLY A 233 14.41 8.88 -3.99
CA GLY A 233 13.66 8.26 -2.91
C GLY A 233 12.33 8.97 -2.59
N THR A 234 11.62 8.48 -1.58
CA THR A 234 10.29 8.95 -1.12
C THR A 234 10.06 8.45 0.30
N TYR A 235 9.20 9.03 1.13
CA TYR A 235 8.82 8.42 2.41
C TYR A 235 7.62 7.46 2.20
N LEU A 236 7.69 6.25 2.76
CA LEU A 236 6.60 5.27 2.73
C LEU A 236 5.99 5.13 4.15
N VAL A 237 4.70 5.40 4.25
CA VAL A 237 3.92 5.12 5.47
C VAL A 237 3.13 3.84 5.26
N LEU A 238 3.37 2.86 6.14
CA LEU A 238 2.64 1.59 6.18
C LEU A 238 1.69 1.59 7.39
N ARG A 239 0.44 1.16 7.19
CA ARG A 239 -0.52 0.89 8.28
C ARG A 239 -1.34 -0.36 7.99
N LYS A 240 -1.43 -1.29 8.93
CA LYS A 240 -2.41 -2.38 8.91
C LYS A 240 -3.70 -1.85 9.53
N LEU A 241 -4.73 -1.66 8.70
CA LEU A 241 -6.05 -1.18 9.12
C LEU A 241 -7.05 -2.33 9.05
N GLU A 242 -7.45 -2.88 10.20
CA GLU A 242 -8.61 -3.77 10.34
C GLU A 242 -9.89 -3.06 9.90
N GLN A 243 -10.85 -3.80 9.33
CA GLN A 243 -12.13 -3.26 8.87
C GLN A 243 -13.28 -4.08 9.45
N ARG A 244 -14.06 -3.48 10.35
CA ARG A 244 -15.25 -4.10 10.98
C ARG A 244 -16.45 -4.02 10.02
N VAL A 245 -16.47 -4.89 9.02
CA VAL A 245 -17.43 -4.87 7.89
C VAL A 245 -18.89 -4.99 8.38
N ALA A 246 -19.17 -5.94 9.28
CA ALA A 246 -20.50 -6.14 9.88
C ALA A 246 -21.01 -4.89 10.62
N LEU A 247 -20.13 -4.23 11.38
CA LEU A 247 -20.45 -2.99 12.09
C LEU A 247 -20.73 -1.83 11.11
N PHE A 248 -19.97 -1.73 10.01
CA PHE A 248 -20.20 -0.75 8.96
C PHE A 248 -21.60 -0.91 8.33
N TRP A 249 -21.93 -2.10 7.85
CA TRP A 249 -23.18 -2.33 7.10
C TRP A 249 -24.42 -2.38 7.99
N SER A 250 -24.38 -3.12 9.11
CA SER A 250 -25.54 -3.14 10.03
C SER A 250 -25.85 -1.75 10.61
N THR A 251 -24.87 -0.84 10.69
CA THR A 251 -25.10 0.57 11.03
C THR A 251 -25.79 1.32 9.89
N ALA A 252 -25.36 1.14 8.64
CA ALA A 252 -25.98 1.78 7.49
C ALA A 252 -27.48 1.42 7.39
N GLU A 253 -27.82 0.15 7.60
CA GLU A 253 -29.22 -0.30 7.69
C GLU A 253 -29.99 0.27 8.87
N LYS A 254 -29.35 0.41 10.05
CA LYS A 254 -30.00 0.98 11.26
C LYS A 254 -30.32 2.46 11.07
N LEU A 255 -29.53 3.18 10.28
CA LEU A 255 -29.79 4.58 9.92
C LEU A 255 -30.84 4.69 8.82
N ALA A 256 -30.73 3.88 7.77
CA ALA A 256 -31.69 3.83 6.68
C ALA A 256 -33.12 3.50 7.16
N ARG A 257 -33.27 2.46 8.01
CA ARG A 257 -34.56 2.08 8.64
C ARG A 257 -35.17 3.17 9.53
N ARG A 258 -34.38 4.13 10.01
CA ARG A 258 -34.86 5.25 10.84
C ARG A 258 -35.27 6.47 10.02
N GLY A 259 -35.07 6.46 8.69
CA GLY A 259 -35.25 7.65 7.84
C GLY A 259 -34.23 8.77 8.11
N ASN A 260 -33.25 8.54 8.99
CA ASN A 260 -32.26 9.56 9.35
C ASN A 260 -31.43 9.94 8.11
N ALA A 261 -31.33 11.25 7.84
CA ALA A 261 -30.78 11.84 6.61
C ALA A 261 -31.58 11.58 5.31
N GLY A 262 -32.85 11.18 5.40
CA GLY A 262 -33.80 11.16 4.27
C GLY A 262 -33.47 10.12 3.21
N VAL A 263 -32.97 8.95 3.62
CA VAL A 263 -32.54 7.85 2.74
C VAL A 263 -33.00 6.52 3.33
N ALA A 264 -33.73 5.72 2.55
CA ALA A 264 -34.19 4.38 2.94
C ALA A 264 -33.22 3.25 2.52
N ASP A 265 -32.17 3.55 1.75
CA ASP A 265 -31.19 2.59 1.23
C ASP A 265 -29.86 2.62 2.05
N PRO A 266 -29.41 1.49 2.63
CA PRO A 266 -28.12 1.42 3.31
C PRO A 266 -26.93 1.68 2.38
N VAL A 267 -27.01 1.37 1.08
CA VAL A 267 -25.91 1.61 0.12
C VAL A 267 -25.71 3.10 -0.10
N ALA A 268 -26.77 3.88 -0.24
CA ALA A 268 -26.74 5.34 -0.30
C ALA A 268 -26.25 5.98 1.02
N VAL A 269 -26.62 5.44 2.19
CA VAL A 269 -26.05 5.87 3.49
C VAL A 269 -24.53 5.65 3.51
N ALA A 270 -24.07 4.45 3.14
CA ALA A 270 -22.66 4.11 3.08
C ALA A 270 -21.90 4.93 2.02
N ALA A 271 -22.52 5.18 0.86
CA ALA A 271 -21.96 6.03 -0.19
C ALA A 271 -21.78 7.48 0.26
N ARG A 272 -22.68 8.01 1.10
CA ARG A 272 -22.55 9.34 1.73
C ARG A 272 -21.42 9.42 2.75
N TRP A 273 -21.07 8.32 3.44
CA TRP A 273 -19.85 8.27 4.26
C TRP A 273 -18.57 8.30 3.42
N VAL A 274 -18.52 7.51 2.34
CA VAL A 274 -17.33 7.41 1.48
C VAL A 274 -17.17 8.63 0.58
N GLY A 275 -18.27 9.24 0.13
CA GLY A 275 -18.34 10.27 -0.92
C GLY A 275 -18.41 9.70 -2.34
N ARG A 276 -18.64 8.38 -2.46
CA ARG A 276 -18.76 7.63 -3.73
C ARG A 276 -19.66 6.43 -3.56
N TRP A 277 -20.31 6.02 -4.63
CA TRP A 277 -20.98 4.71 -4.72
C TRP A 277 -19.97 3.55 -4.69
N PRO A 278 -20.41 2.31 -4.37
CA PRO A 278 -19.52 1.14 -4.34
C PRO A 278 -18.72 0.91 -5.64
N ASN A 279 -19.28 1.23 -6.81
CA ASN A 279 -18.59 1.13 -8.10
C ASN A 279 -17.56 2.27 -8.36
N GLY A 280 -17.42 3.22 -7.44
CA GLY A 280 -16.47 4.33 -7.51
C GLY A 280 -16.99 5.62 -8.17
N ALA A 281 -18.24 5.65 -8.66
CA ALA A 281 -18.88 6.87 -9.16
C ALA A 281 -18.98 7.93 -8.05
N PRO A 282 -18.54 9.20 -8.30
CA PRO A 282 -18.52 10.23 -7.28
C PRO A 282 -19.90 10.88 -7.07
N LEU A 283 -20.29 11.07 -5.80
CA LEU A 283 -21.60 11.65 -5.45
C LEU A 283 -21.82 13.07 -6.03
N VAL A 284 -20.76 13.84 -6.26
CA VAL A 284 -20.83 15.16 -6.92
C VAL A 284 -21.46 15.10 -8.32
N ARG A 285 -21.23 14.00 -9.07
CA ARG A 285 -21.81 13.81 -10.42
C ARG A 285 -23.05 12.89 -10.41
N TYR A 286 -23.25 12.14 -9.33
CA TYR A 286 -24.25 11.08 -9.21
C TYR A 286 -24.85 11.10 -7.80
N PRO A 287 -25.62 12.15 -7.45
CA PRO A 287 -26.04 12.40 -6.06
C PRO A 287 -27.06 11.41 -5.52
N ASP A 288 -27.94 10.89 -6.38
CA ASP A 288 -29.13 10.14 -5.97
C ASP A 288 -29.19 8.70 -6.53
N GLY A 289 -28.20 8.27 -7.34
CA GLY A 289 -28.06 6.88 -7.80
C GLY A 289 -26.75 6.63 -8.57
N ALA A 290 -26.25 5.39 -8.54
CA ALA A 290 -25.04 4.99 -9.28
C ALA A 290 -25.35 4.67 -10.76
N PRO A 291 -24.51 5.06 -11.73
CA PRO A 291 -24.59 4.56 -13.09
C PRO A 291 -23.99 3.15 -13.17
N ASP A 292 -24.51 2.28 -14.06
CA ASP A 292 -23.97 0.91 -14.22
C ASP A 292 -22.46 0.90 -14.53
N VAL A 293 -22.07 1.76 -15.48
CA VAL A 293 -20.66 2.00 -15.83
C VAL A 293 -20.20 3.30 -15.16
N PRO A 294 -19.34 3.23 -14.13
CA PRO A 294 -18.79 4.42 -13.49
C PRO A 294 -17.86 5.17 -14.46
N PRO A 295 -17.79 6.52 -14.39
CA PRO A 295 -16.97 7.31 -15.30
C PRO A 295 -15.48 6.95 -15.19
N ALA A 296 -14.79 6.89 -16.33
CA ALA A 296 -13.35 6.71 -16.39
C ALA A 296 -12.55 7.97 -15.97
N ASP A 297 -13.23 9.11 -15.84
CA ASP A 297 -12.68 10.38 -15.39
C ASP A 297 -13.06 10.70 -13.93
N ASP A 298 -12.12 11.31 -13.21
CA ASP A 298 -12.24 11.75 -11.81
C ASP A 298 -12.17 13.29 -11.66
N GLY A 299 -12.20 14.03 -12.77
CA GLY A 299 -12.07 15.50 -12.86
C GLY A 299 -13.33 16.28 -12.45
N PHE A 300 -13.87 16.00 -11.27
CA PHE A 300 -14.90 16.85 -10.65
C PHE A 300 -14.29 17.82 -9.63
N THR A 301 -15.02 18.88 -9.33
CA THR A 301 -14.69 19.95 -8.37
C THR A 301 -15.61 19.92 -7.15
N TYR A 302 -15.28 20.63 -6.07
CA TYR A 302 -16.11 20.72 -4.85
C TYR A 302 -16.62 22.14 -4.56
N ARG A 303 -15.81 23.18 -4.77
CA ARG A 303 -16.21 24.60 -4.69
C ARG A 303 -17.12 24.95 -5.86
N ASP A 304 -16.69 24.61 -7.07
CA ASP A 304 -17.39 25.02 -8.29
C ASP A 304 -18.54 24.07 -8.67
N GLY A 305 -18.47 22.82 -8.18
CA GLY A 305 -19.40 21.74 -8.57
C GLY A 305 -20.41 21.30 -7.51
N ASP A 306 -20.14 21.53 -6.21
CA ASP A 306 -21.02 21.12 -5.10
C ASP A 306 -20.65 21.86 -3.79
N PRO A 307 -20.64 23.21 -3.78
CA PRO A 307 -20.05 24.01 -2.68
C PRO A 307 -20.65 23.67 -1.32
N GLU A 308 -21.97 23.51 -1.27
CA GLU A 308 -22.74 23.27 -0.05
C GLU A 308 -22.77 21.79 0.38
N GLY A 309 -22.33 20.86 -0.47
CA GLY A 309 -22.36 19.42 -0.18
C GLY A 309 -23.74 18.77 -0.36
N ARG A 310 -24.55 19.27 -1.30
CA ARG A 310 -25.87 18.69 -1.66
C ARG A 310 -25.72 17.38 -2.43
N GLY A 311 -24.62 17.20 -3.17
CA GLY A 311 -24.28 15.92 -3.80
C GLY A 311 -23.44 15.04 -2.88
N CYS A 312 -22.22 15.46 -2.59
CA CYS A 312 -21.25 14.78 -1.75
C CYS A 312 -21.10 15.53 -0.41
N PRO A 313 -21.57 14.96 0.73
CA PRO A 313 -21.54 15.62 2.03
C PRO A 313 -20.16 16.20 2.37
N LEU A 314 -20.14 17.37 3.00
CA LEU A 314 -18.90 18.07 3.38
C LEU A 314 -17.95 17.16 4.20
N GLY A 315 -18.52 16.33 5.07
CA GLY A 315 -17.79 15.38 5.93
C GLY A 315 -17.45 14.03 5.28
N ALA A 316 -17.77 13.80 4.00
CA ALA A 316 -17.52 12.52 3.34
C ALA A 316 -16.02 12.24 3.12
N HIS A 317 -15.59 10.98 3.28
CA HIS A 317 -14.17 10.59 3.33
C HIS A 317 -13.33 11.11 2.16
N VAL A 318 -13.77 10.93 0.89
CA VAL A 318 -13.01 11.42 -0.27
C VAL A 318 -13.14 12.93 -0.52
N ARG A 319 -13.97 13.65 0.25
CA ARG A 319 -14.03 15.12 0.29
C ARG A 319 -13.08 15.67 1.34
N ARG A 320 -13.02 15.03 2.51
CA ARG A 320 -12.04 15.35 3.57
C ARG A 320 -10.61 15.02 3.16
N ALA A 321 -10.33 13.78 2.77
CA ALA A 321 -8.97 13.32 2.44
C ALA A 321 -8.36 13.93 1.16
N ASN A 322 -9.13 14.68 0.38
CA ASN A 322 -8.65 15.50 -0.74
C ASN A 322 -9.71 16.58 -1.05
N PRO A 323 -9.64 17.78 -0.43
CA PRO A 323 -10.66 18.82 -0.62
C PRO A 323 -10.65 19.49 -2.00
N ARG A 324 -9.74 19.10 -2.91
CA ARG A 324 -9.61 19.66 -4.26
C ARG A 324 -9.60 21.21 -4.24
N ASP A 325 -10.23 21.83 -5.22
CA ASP A 325 -10.51 23.26 -5.35
C ASP A 325 -11.24 23.90 -4.16
N ALA A 326 -11.87 23.16 -3.24
CA ALA A 326 -12.41 23.73 -2.01
C ALA A 326 -11.32 24.12 -0.98
N LEU A 327 -10.05 23.75 -1.21
CA LEU A 327 -8.89 24.25 -0.46
C LEU A 327 -7.77 24.61 -1.44
N ALA A 328 -7.35 25.88 -1.47
CA ALA A 328 -6.34 26.36 -2.43
C ALA A 328 -5.01 25.57 -2.38
N THR A 329 -4.60 25.11 -1.19
CA THR A 329 -3.38 24.32 -0.98
C THR A 329 -3.54 22.81 -1.22
N ALA A 330 -4.72 22.30 -1.61
CA ALA A 330 -4.99 20.87 -1.72
C ALA A 330 -4.04 20.10 -2.65
N SER A 331 -3.34 20.79 -3.56
CA SER A 331 -2.29 20.25 -4.42
C SER A 331 -1.00 19.86 -3.66
N ALA A 332 -0.64 20.60 -2.60
CA ALA A 332 0.53 20.37 -1.76
C ALA A 332 0.37 19.16 -0.82
N HIS A 333 -0.86 18.76 -0.51
CA HIS A 333 -1.17 17.68 0.45
C HIS A 333 -1.38 16.31 -0.23
N ARG A 334 -0.98 16.15 -1.50
CA ARG A 334 -1.38 15.00 -2.35
C ARG A 334 -0.49 13.77 -2.21
N ILE A 335 -0.86 12.87 -1.30
CA ILE A 335 -0.24 11.54 -1.17
C ILE A 335 -0.54 10.59 -2.36
N VAL A 336 0.42 9.73 -2.67
CA VAL A 336 0.26 8.56 -3.56
C VAL A 336 -0.16 7.35 -2.74
N ARG A 337 -1.19 6.59 -3.15
CA ARG A 337 -1.67 5.43 -2.36
C ARG A 337 -1.44 4.10 -3.07
N ARG A 338 -1.00 3.09 -2.34
CA ARG A 338 -0.53 1.78 -2.87
C ARG A 338 -1.02 0.56 -2.08
N GLY A 339 -1.98 0.75 -1.17
CA GLY A 339 -2.43 -0.28 -0.25
C GLY A 339 -3.02 -1.54 -0.92
N ARG A 340 -3.05 -2.63 -0.15
CA ARG A 340 -3.53 -3.96 -0.53
C ARG A 340 -4.39 -4.55 0.60
N LEU A 341 -5.31 -5.43 0.26
CA LEU A 341 -6.19 -6.07 1.24
C LEU A 341 -5.49 -7.23 1.94
N TYR A 342 -5.92 -7.52 3.16
CA TYR A 342 -5.59 -8.74 3.91
C TYR A 342 -6.85 -9.35 4.50
N GLY A 343 -6.78 -10.64 4.87
CA GLY A 343 -7.94 -11.43 5.31
C GLY A 343 -8.95 -11.73 4.18
N PRO A 344 -9.77 -12.79 4.31
CA PRO A 344 -10.77 -13.14 3.30
C PRO A 344 -11.92 -12.12 3.28
N ARG A 345 -12.67 -12.12 2.17
CA ARG A 345 -13.97 -11.44 2.12
C ARG A 345 -14.92 -11.97 3.21
N ALA A 346 -15.79 -11.11 3.74
CA ALA A 346 -16.98 -11.56 4.45
C ALA A 346 -17.93 -12.22 3.45
N ALA A 347 -18.56 -13.34 3.82
CA ALA A 347 -19.55 -14.01 2.98
C ALA A 347 -20.88 -13.26 2.99
N ASP A 348 -21.30 -12.80 4.18
CA ASP A 348 -22.33 -11.79 4.40
C ASP A 348 -21.65 -10.55 5.01
N PRO A 349 -21.72 -9.35 4.40
CA PRO A 349 -21.07 -8.16 4.92
C PRO A 349 -21.81 -7.52 6.11
N THR A 350 -22.98 -8.04 6.51
CA THR A 350 -23.81 -7.53 7.62
C THR A 350 -23.58 -8.30 8.93
N VAL A 351 -23.12 -9.55 8.84
CA VAL A 351 -22.90 -10.48 9.95
C VAL A 351 -21.42 -10.48 10.36
N ASP A 352 -21.15 -10.46 11.67
CA ASP A 352 -19.79 -10.62 12.19
C ASP A 352 -19.44 -12.11 12.27
N ASP A 353 -18.47 -12.53 11.46
CA ASP A 353 -17.95 -13.91 11.43
C ASP A 353 -16.67 -14.08 12.27
N GLY A 354 -16.24 -13.03 12.98
CA GLY A 354 -15.04 -13.02 13.81
C GLY A 354 -13.72 -13.08 13.02
N VAL A 355 -13.75 -13.08 11.68
CA VAL A 355 -12.55 -13.21 10.85
C VAL A 355 -11.91 -11.86 10.59
N GLU A 356 -10.67 -11.70 11.04
CA GLU A 356 -9.91 -10.46 10.84
C GLU A 356 -9.60 -10.22 9.35
N ARG A 357 -9.90 -9.00 8.91
CA ARG A 357 -9.76 -8.55 7.53
C ARG A 357 -9.56 -7.05 7.47
N GLY A 358 -8.96 -6.55 6.39
CA GLY A 358 -8.83 -5.11 6.20
C GLY A 358 -7.87 -4.68 5.10
N LEU A 359 -7.35 -3.47 5.23
CA LEU A 359 -6.47 -2.81 4.28
C LEU A 359 -5.09 -2.59 4.91
N VAL A 360 -4.06 -3.20 4.33
CA VAL A 360 -2.70 -2.72 4.50
C VAL A 360 -2.56 -1.46 3.65
N PHE A 361 -2.75 -0.30 4.29
CA PHE A 361 -2.62 1.01 3.69
C PHE A 361 -1.13 1.33 3.49
N ILE A 362 -0.81 1.82 2.29
CA ILE A 362 0.53 2.30 1.93
C ILE A 362 0.36 3.68 1.31
N ALA A 363 1.05 4.69 1.84
CA ALA A 363 1.17 6.02 1.24
C ALA A 363 2.63 6.35 0.90
N LEU A 364 2.86 7.01 -0.24
CA LEU A 364 4.15 7.57 -0.64
C LEU A 364 4.03 9.10 -0.74
N ASN A 365 5.03 9.82 -0.25
CA ASN A 365 5.09 11.28 -0.14
C ASN A 365 6.55 11.76 -0.10
N ALA A 366 6.82 13.01 -0.49
CA ALA A 366 8.15 13.60 -0.28
C ALA A 366 8.30 14.21 1.12
N ASP A 367 7.19 14.45 1.80
CA ASP A 367 7.10 15.23 3.03
C ASP A 367 5.98 14.65 3.92
N ILE A 368 6.36 14.05 5.05
CA ILE A 368 5.44 13.31 5.92
C ILE A 368 4.46 14.28 6.61
N ALA A 369 4.97 15.39 7.15
CA ALA A 369 4.18 16.37 7.89
C ALA A 369 3.17 17.08 6.98
N ARG A 370 3.64 17.69 5.88
CA ARG A 370 2.81 18.48 4.95
C ARG A 370 1.81 17.61 4.18
N GLN A 371 2.10 16.32 3.96
CA GLN A 371 1.26 15.45 3.13
C GLN A 371 0.49 14.40 3.95
N PHE A 372 1.15 13.42 4.56
CA PHE A 372 0.44 12.33 5.23
C PHE A 372 -0.20 12.77 6.55
N GLU A 373 0.56 13.41 7.44
CA GLU A 373 0.06 13.81 8.75
C GLU A 373 -0.97 14.92 8.63
N THR A 374 -0.76 15.94 7.78
CA THR A 374 -1.78 16.97 7.51
C THR A 374 -3.10 16.37 7.01
N VAL A 375 -3.06 15.35 6.13
CA VAL A 375 -4.29 14.68 5.67
C VAL A 375 -4.95 13.86 6.80
N ARG A 376 -4.19 13.13 7.62
CA ARG A 376 -4.74 12.34 8.74
C ARG A 376 -5.23 13.23 9.89
N GLN A 377 -4.37 14.09 10.42
CA GLN A 377 -4.65 14.96 11.56
C GLN A 377 -5.65 16.05 11.21
N SER A 378 -5.31 16.93 10.26
CA SER A 378 -6.05 18.17 10.03
C SER A 378 -7.31 17.95 9.20
N PHE A 379 -7.26 17.08 8.17
CA PHE A 379 -8.41 16.90 7.28
C PHE A 379 -9.33 15.75 7.70
N VAL A 380 -8.81 14.56 8.00
CA VAL A 380 -9.63 13.39 8.39
C VAL A 380 -10.10 13.50 9.85
N ASN A 381 -9.18 13.64 10.80
CA ASN A 381 -9.49 13.63 12.24
C ASN A 381 -9.95 15.00 12.79
N GLY A 382 -9.64 16.10 12.11
CA GLY A 382 -9.89 17.47 12.57
C GLY A 382 -11.38 17.79 12.70
N ALA A 383 -11.80 18.45 13.78
CA ALA A 383 -13.22 18.76 14.02
C ALA A 383 -13.78 19.92 13.15
N SER A 384 -12.93 20.58 12.35
CA SER A 384 -13.30 21.72 11.51
C SER A 384 -12.59 21.66 10.15
N LEU A 385 -13.35 21.50 9.06
CA LEU A 385 -12.85 21.51 7.69
C LEU A 385 -13.97 21.98 6.74
N GLY A 386 -13.66 22.84 5.77
CA GLY A 386 -14.63 23.24 4.73
C GLY A 386 -15.91 23.89 5.26
N GLY A 387 -15.81 24.66 6.36
CA GLY A 387 -16.95 25.31 7.03
C GLY A 387 -17.61 24.49 8.14
N LEU A 388 -17.39 23.17 8.19
CA LEU A 388 -17.90 22.32 9.28
C LEU A 388 -17.29 22.69 10.62
N ARG A 389 -18.05 22.44 11.70
CA ARG A 389 -17.59 22.49 13.10
C ARG A 389 -18.18 21.29 13.85
N GLY A 390 -17.36 20.60 14.64
CA GLY A 390 -17.78 19.44 15.44
C GLY A 390 -18.01 18.14 14.65
N GLU A 391 -17.69 18.11 13.35
CA GLU A 391 -17.85 16.92 12.49
C GLU A 391 -16.51 16.35 12.04
N ARG A 392 -16.41 15.02 12.00
CA ARG A 392 -15.22 14.24 11.66
C ARG A 392 -15.45 13.29 10.50
N ASP A 393 -14.39 12.67 9.99
CA ASP A 393 -14.49 11.62 8.96
C ASP A 393 -15.17 10.37 9.53
N PRO A 394 -16.18 9.80 8.85
CA PRO A 394 -16.89 8.65 9.37
C PRO A 394 -16.05 7.36 9.41
N LEU A 395 -15.08 7.13 8.51
CA LEU A 395 -14.49 5.80 8.35
C LEU A 395 -13.54 5.33 9.48
N PRO A 396 -12.68 6.17 10.09
CA PRO A 396 -11.54 5.68 10.88
C PRO A 396 -11.54 6.16 12.35
N GLU A 397 -12.70 6.27 13.00
CA GLU A 397 -12.82 7.06 14.24
C GLU A 397 -12.60 6.26 15.54
N ALA A 398 -11.39 6.38 16.09
CA ALA A 398 -11.01 6.01 17.44
C ALA A 398 -11.22 7.18 18.44
N THR A 399 -12.33 7.17 19.19
CA THR A 399 -12.60 8.08 20.34
C THR A 399 -12.69 9.60 20.03
N ARG A 400 -13.27 10.48 20.85
CA ARG A 400 -13.90 10.41 22.19
C ARG A 400 -15.14 11.34 22.13
N ARG A 401 -16.24 11.04 22.84
CA ARG A 401 -17.53 11.74 22.68
C ARG A 401 -17.44 13.24 23.05
N THR A 402 -17.25 14.11 22.06
CA THR A 402 -17.29 15.57 22.22
C THR A 402 -18.71 16.07 22.52
N SER A 403 -18.82 17.21 23.19
CA SER A 403 -20.08 17.85 23.55
C SER A 403 -20.85 18.38 22.33
N ARG A 404 -22.17 18.58 22.48
CA ARG A 404 -23.02 19.19 21.46
C ARG A 404 -22.59 20.64 21.22
N GLY A 405 -21.89 20.91 20.13
CA GLY A 405 -21.73 22.27 19.59
C GLY A 405 -22.95 22.66 18.76
N SER A 406 -23.34 23.93 18.78
CA SER A 406 -24.42 24.46 17.95
C SER A 406 -24.05 24.43 16.46
N ASP A 407 -24.90 23.80 15.65
CA ASP A 407 -24.62 23.53 14.24
C ASP A 407 -24.73 24.79 13.35
N ALA A 408 -23.88 24.84 12.31
CA ALA A 408 -24.25 25.43 11.02
C ALA A 408 -24.54 24.25 10.08
N PRO A 409 -25.82 23.95 9.74
CA PRO A 409 -26.17 22.68 9.11
C PRO A 409 -25.74 22.61 7.65
N SER A 410 -25.02 21.55 7.26
CA SER A 410 -24.90 21.17 5.85
C SER A 410 -26.27 20.68 5.33
N PRO A 411 -26.70 21.05 4.11
CA PRO A 411 -28.00 20.64 3.56
C PRO A 411 -28.16 19.14 3.30
N ARG A 412 -27.06 18.36 3.25
CA ARG A 412 -27.07 16.89 3.34
C ARG A 412 -25.88 16.42 4.20
N PRO A 413 -26.01 16.35 5.53
CA PRO A 413 -24.90 15.96 6.40
C PRO A 413 -24.54 14.48 6.21
N ALA A 414 -23.29 14.12 6.48
CA ALA A 414 -22.88 12.72 6.53
C ALA A 414 -23.53 12.08 7.78
N PRO A 415 -24.24 10.93 7.68
CA PRO A 415 -24.96 10.36 8.83
C PRO A 415 -24.01 10.05 10.01
N ARG A 416 -24.17 10.77 11.13
CA ARG A 416 -23.30 10.65 12.31
C ARG A 416 -23.37 9.23 12.91
N PHE A 417 -22.26 8.76 13.49
CA PHE A 417 -22.09 7.42 14.06
C PHE A 417 -21.50 7.50 15.47
N GLY A 418 -21.54 6.39 16.21
CA GLY A 418 -20.77 6.20 17.44
C GLY A 418 -20.22 4.78 17.47
N GLY A 419 -18.90 4.66 17.48
CA GLY A 419 -18.18 3.39 17.37
C GLY A 419 -17.07 3.46 16.32
N GLU A 420 -16.20 2.47 16.31
CA GLU A 420 -14.99 2.48 15.49
C GLU A 420 -15.08 1.43 14.37
N ARG A 421 -15.07 1.91 13.11
CA ARG A 421 -15.26 1.09 11.90
C ARG A 421 -13.98 0.44 11.38
N ALA A 422 -12.82 1.04 11.63
CA ALA A 422 -11.52 0.52 11.21
C ALA A 422 -10.46 0.84 12.27
N ARG A 423 -9.64 -0.16 12.63
CA ARG A 423 -8.63 -0.10 13.71
C ARG A 423 -7.21 -0.25 13.17
N CYS A 424 -6.26 0.54 13.65
CA CYS A 424 -4.84 0.37 13.37
C CYS A 424 -4.22 -0.74 14.22
N ARG A 425 -3.87 -1.83 13.55
CA ARG A 425 -3.25 -3.03 14.14
C ARG A 425 -1.73 -3.09 13.92
N GLY A 426 -1.13 -1.99 13.46
CA GLY A 426 0.31 -1.85 13.22
C GLY A 426 0.66 -0.74 12.24
N SER A 427 1.78 -0.06 12.43
CA SER A 427 2.26 0.99 11.52
C SER A 427 3.78 1.17 11.55
N CYS A 428 4.40 1.31 10.37
CA CYS A 428 5.80 1.78 10.27
C CYS A 428 5.91 3.08 9.48
N GLY A 429 6.80 3.96 9.97
CA GLY A 429 7.41 5.00 9.17
C GLY A 429 8.64 4.38 8.51
N CYS A 430 8.51 3.99 7.25
CA CYS A 430 9.53 3.27 6.51
C CYS A 430 10.00 4.16 5.34
N GLY A 431 11.16 4.80 5.46
CA GLY A 431 11.75 5.59 4.39
C GLY A 431 11.96 4.71 3.16
N ALA A 432 11.44 5.16 2.02
CA ALA A 432 11.62 4.51 0.74
C ALA A 432 12.73 5.17 -0.06
N VAL A 433 13.33 4.37 -0.92
CA VAL A 433 14.77 4.41 -1.11
C VAL A 433 15.08 4.42 -2.59
N SER A 434 16.01 5.23 -3.07
CA SER A 434 16.48 5.12 -4.45
C SER A 434 17.27 3.83 -4.66
N THR A 435 17.32 3.31 -5.90
CA THR A 435 18.11 2.09 -6.15
C THR A 435 19.61 2.34 -5.97
N SER A 436 20.06 3.59 -6.10
CA SER A 436 21.39 4.10 -5.75
C SER A 436 21.62 3.97 -4.24
N PHE A 437 20.87 4.68 -3.39
CA PHE A 437 20.98 4.55 -1.91
C PHE A 437 21.05 3.09 -1.47
N CYS A 438 20.15 2.23 -1.98
CA CYS A 438 20.12 0.82 -1.57
C CYS A 438 21.48 0.13 -1.84
N ARG A 439 22.10 0.41 -3.01
CA ARG A 439 23.45 -0.06 -3.35
C ARG A 439 24.53 0.58 -2.50
N ASP A 440 24.40 1.88 -2.21
CA ASP A 440 25.43 2.69 -1.56
C ASP A 440 25.49 2.44 -0.03
N CYS A 441 24.41 1.97 0.61
CA CYS A 441 24.40 1.61 2.04
C CYS A 441 24.80 0.15 2.35
N ALA A 442 24.93 -0.69 1.32
CA ALA A 442 25.24 -2.11 1.44
C ALA A 442 26.75 -2.53 1.50
N PRO A 443 27.76 -1.70 1.14
CA PRO A 443 29.17 -2.12 1.16
C PRO A 443 29.83 -1.85 2.52
N SER A 444 30.86 -2.66 2.83
CA SER A 444 31.69 -2.57 4.03
C SER A 444 32.76 -1.47 3.91
N GLY A 445 32.32 -0.20 3.76
CA GLY A 445 33.20 0.91 3.38
C GLY A 445 33.19 2.15 4.29
N ILE A 446 32.43 2.14 5.38
CA ILE A 446 32.35 3.28 6.32
C ILE A 446 33.50 3.18 7.32
N SER A 447 34.69 3.59 6.89
CA SER A 447 35.72 4.08 7.82
C SER A 447 35.42 5.55 8.11
N PRO A 448 35.26 5.96 9.37
CA PRO A 448 35.44 7.35 9.76
C PRO A 448 36.81 7.87 9.29
N ARG A 449 36.98 9.20 9.25
CA ARG A 449 38.33 9.77 9.19
C ARG A 449 38.99 9.58 10.55
N ASP A 450 40.24 9.11 10.56
CA ASP A 450 41.15 9.32 11.69
C ASP A 450 41.58 10.80 11.71
N GLU A 451 40.67 11.69 12.10
CA GLU A 451 41.03 13.04 12.53
C GLU A 451 41.46 12.97 13.99
N GLY A 452 42.78 12.86 14.18
CA GLY A 452 43.40 12.49 15.45
C GLY A 452 43.28 13.55 16.54
N ALA A 453 42.24 13.45 17.37
CA ALA A 453 42.10 14.18 18.62
C ALA A 453 41.61 13.25 19.75
N ARG A 454 42.55 12.67 20.52
CA ARG A 454 42.20 11.92 21.75
C ARG A 454 41.83 12.89 22.87
N ALA A 455 40.53 13.04 23.14
CA ALA A 455 40.03 13.52 24.43
C ALA A 455 39.34 12.36 25.17
N PRO A 456 39.71 12.03 26.42
CA PRO A 456 39.08 10.95 27.17
C PRO A 456 37.71 11.37 27.72
N SER A 457 36.68 10.53 27.56
CA SER A 457 35.37 10.71 28.19
C SER A 457 35.13 9.60 29.23
N PRO A 458 34.73 9.91 30.48
CA PRO A 458 34.72 8.96 31.59
C PRO A 458 33.45 8.09 31.63
N ALA A 459 33.42 6.98 30.88
CA ALA A 459 32.26 6.08 30.81
C ALA A 459 32.60 4.56 30.82
N LEU A 460 33.72 4.15 31.43
CA LEU A 460 34.15 2.73 31.52
C LEU A 460 34.37 2.24 32.97
N GLY A 461 33.48 2.64 33.88
CA GLY A 461 33.57 2.35 35.32
C GLY A 461 32.46 1.46 35.91
N ALA A 462 31.65 0.74 35.10
CA ALA A 462 30.41 0.11 35.58
C ALA A 462 30.08 -1.30 35.02
N LEU A 463 31.03 -2.02 34.41
CA LEU A 463 30.77 -3.36 33.82
C LEU A 463 31.77 -4.46 34.25
N ARG A 464 32.18 -4.46 35.53
CA ARG A 464 32.81 -5.62 36.20
C ARG A 464 32.01 -6.01 37.45
N GLY A 465 30.90 -6.72 37.24
CA GLY A 465 30.05 -7.19 38.35
C GLY A 465 28.88 -8.12 37.98
N LEU A 466 28.69 -8.45 36.69
CA LEU A 466 27.47 -9.10 36.18
C LEU A 466 27.73 -10.41 35.42
N ARG A 467 28.68 -11.23 35.90
CA ARG A 467 28.91 -12.61 35.40
C ARG A 467 28.78 -13.72 36.44
N GLU A 468 28.77 -13.40 37.74
CA GLU A 468 28.73 -14.42 38.80
C GLU A 468 27.31 -14.83 39.23
N VAL A 469 26.33 -13.94 39.06
CA VAL A 469 24.96 -14.12 39.60
C VAL A 469 24.14 -15.21 38.86
N LEU A 470 24.52 -15.59 37.64
CA LEU A 470 23.78 -16.54 36.79
C LEU A 470 24.30 -17.99 36.86
N ARG A 471 25.08 -18.36 37.89
CA ARG A 471 25.61 -19.74 38.06
C ARG A 471 25.03 -20.55 39.21
N GLN A 472 24.11 -20.02 40.02
CA GLN A 472 23.56 -20.71 41.21
C GLN A 472 22.03 -20.71 41.33
N ARG A 473 21.30 -21.28 40.36
CA ARG A 473 19.92 -21.82 40.59
C ARG A 473 19.63 -23.09 39.78
N ARG A 474 20.04 -24.25 40.31
CA ARG A 474 19.59 -25.61 39.92
C ARG A 474 19.62 -26.56 41.12
N ALA A 475 18.49 -26.72 41.82
CA ALA A 475 18.20 -27.84 42.74
C ALA A 475 16.70 -27.82 43.10
N ALA A 476 16.14 -29.01 43.41
CA ALA A 476 14.73 -29.29 43.77
C ALA A 476 13.64 -28.93 42.72
N GLY A 477 12.68 -29.78 42.34
CA GLY A 477 12.54 -31.24 42.52
C GLY A 477 11.15 -31.72 43.01
N TRP A 478 10.62 -32.79 42.35
CA TRP A 478 9.42 -33.61 42.67
C TRP A 478 8.03 -33.12 42.15
N MET A 479 7.05 -33.96 41.75
CA MET A 479 7.05 -35.42 41.43
C MET A 479 5.87 -35.86 40.48
N ILE A 480 6.22 -36.61 39.41
CA ILE A 480 5.69 -37.89 38.83
C ILE A 480 4.22 -38.32 39.16
N ILE A 481 3.39 -38.82 38.20
CA ILE A 481 3.13 -40.25 37.82
C ILE A 481 2.19 -40.28 36.56
N ARG A 482 2.62 -40.78 35.37
CA ARG A 482 2.34 -42.11 34.71
C ARG A 482 0.86 -42.42 34.34
N SER A 483 0.51 -43.22 33.31
CA SER A 483 1.19 -43.75 32.08
C SER A 483 0.21 -44.58 31.19
N GLY A 484 0.49 -44.74 29.89
CA GLY A 484 -0.21 -45.70 28.99
C GLY A 484 0.68 -46.16 27.81
N ARG A 485 0.41 -47.32 27.19
CA ARG A 485 1.26 -48.00 26.18
C ARG A 485 0.44 -48.76 25.13
N ALA A 486 1.15 -49.31 24.12
CA ALA A 486 0.71 -50.14 22.97
C ALA A 486 0.40 -49.34 21.68
N GLU A 487 0.73 -49.80 20.45
CA GLU A 487 1.48 -51.01 20.06
C GLU A 487 2.25 -50.87 18.72
N SER A 488 3.00 -51.90 18.34
CA SER A 488 4.09 -51.91 17.35
C SER A 488 3.80 -52.60 16.02
N SER A 489 4.50 -52.23 14.93
CA SER A 489 4.89 -53.18 13.86
C SER A 489 6.11 -52.71 13.04
N HIS A 490 6.90 -53.66 12.53
CA HIS A 490 8.26 -53.48 11.98
C HIS A 490 8.33 -53.29 10.44
N CYS A 491 9.44 -52.74 9.91
CA CYS A 491 10.41 -53.50 9.09
C CYS A 491 11.75 -52.76 8.85
N HIS A 492 12.83 -53.51 8.53
CA HIS A 492 14.13 -53.01 8.00
C HIS A 492 14.06 -52.88 6.45
N THR A 493 14.98 -52.24 5.70
CA THR A 493 16.47 -52.32 5.58
C THR A 493 17.03 -50.95 5.11
N SER A 494 18.25 -50.44 5.34
CA SER A 494 19.63 -50.91 5.62
C SER A 494 20.59 -50.93 4.41
N ARG A 495 21.59 -50.00 4.41
CA ARG A 495 22.89 -50.01 3.67
C ARG A 495 22.80 -49.86 2.12
N GLU A 496 23.83 -49.41 1.37
CA GLU A 496 25.19 -48.93 1.70
C GLU A 496 25.76 -47.91 0.66
N HIS A 497 27.03 -47.55 0.79
CA HIS A 497 27.80 -46.62 -0.07
C HIS A 497 27.94 -47.03 -1.56
N THR A 498 28.13 -46.05 -2.45
CA THR A 498 29.46 -45.80 -3.10
C THR A 498 29.51 -44.52 -3.94
N GLU A 499 30.70 -43.93 -4.02
CA GLU A 499 31.05 -42.83 -4.94
C GLU A 499 31.60 -43.38 -6.27
N ARG A 500 31.53 -42.57 -7.35
CA ARG A 500 32.65 -42.38 -8.30
C ARG A 500 32.42 -41.25 -9.30
N HIS A 501 33.51 -40.61 -9.71
CA HIS A 501 33.53 -39.56 -10.74
C HIS A 501 33.52 -40.13 -12.16
N ALA A 502 32.95 -39.36 -13.10
CA ALA A 502 33.39 -39.33 -14.49
C ALA A 502 33.31 -37.90 -15.05
N LYS A 503 34.30 -37.49 -15.85
CA LYS A 503 34.33 -36.23 -16.62
C LYS A 503 34.43 -36.55 -18.11
N SER A 504 33.60 -35.95 -18.97
CA SER A 504 34.06 -35.51 -20.30
C SER A 504 33.08 -34.60 -21.06
N ARG A 505 33.64 -33.44 -21.44
CA ARG A 505 33.47 -32.68 -22.70
C ARG A 505 32.33 -33.06 -23.67
N GLY A 506 31.53 -32.04 -24.01
CA GLY A 506 31.62 -31.44 -25.35
C GLY A 506 30.53 -31.79 -26.37
N GLY A 507 29.71 -30.81 -26.73
CA GLY A 507 28.79 -30.89 -27.87
C GLY A 507 27.97 -29.61 -28.06
N ARG A 508 28.29 -28.80 -29.08
CA ARG A 508 27.36 -27.80 -29.61
C ARG A 508 26.64 -28.42 -30.80
N ILE A 509 25.32 -28.23 -30.90
CA ILE A 509 24.59 -28.08 -32.17
C ILE A 509 23.24 -27.42 -31.87
N SER A 510 22.77 -26.60 -32.80
CA SER A 510 21.48 -25.90 -32.76
C SER A 510 20.44 -26.62 -33.63
N GLY A 511 19.19 -26.77 -33.17
CA GLY A 511 18.14 -27.35 -34.02
C GLY A 511 16.74 -27.35 -33.41
N PHE A 512 15.85 -26.55 -33.99
CA PHE A 512 14.39 -26.65 -33.82
C PHE A 512 13.86 -28.05 -34.18
N ARG A 513 12.97 -28.64 -33.37
CA ARG A 513 11.51 -28.68 -33.67
C ARG A 513 10.65 -29.27 -32.54
N GLN A 514 9.34 -29.26 -32.75
CA GLN A 514 8.29 -29.69 -31.82
C GLN A 514 8.24 -31.21 -31.65
N GLY A 515 7.82 -31.67 -30.47
CA GLY A 515 7.45 -33.06 -30.22
C GLY A 515 6.55 -33.19 -28.98
N MET A 516 5.24 -33.30 -29.19
CA MET A 516 4.34 -33.79 -28.13
C MET A 516 4.35 -35.31 -28.15
N ILE A 517 4.76 -35.93 -27.04
CA ILE A 517 4.45 -37.34 -26.75
C ILE A 517 3.94 -37.40 -25.31
N ALA A 518 2.82 -38.11 -25.11
CA ALA A 518 2.27 -38.44 -23.80
C ALA A 518 1.90 -39.92 -23.78
N CYS A 519 2.32 -40.64 -22.73
CA CYS A 519 1.95 -42.01 -22.40
C CYS A 519 2.14 -42.21 -20.87
N VAL A 520 1.18 -42.75 -20.07
CA VAL A 520 0.62 -44.14 -20.02
C VAL A 520 1.54 -45.08 -19.20
N LEU A 521 1.11 -45.86 -18.19
CA LEU A 521 -0.25 -46.13 -17.63
C LEU A 521 -0.18 -46.78 -16.22
N ARG A 522 -1.23 -46.58 -15.38
CA ARG A 522 -1.95 -47.54 -14.47
C ARG A 522 -2.84 -46.72 -13.50
N ALA A 523 -4.18 -46.72 -13.55
CA ALA A 523 -5.20 -47.79 -13.38
C ALA A 523 -5.33 -48.26 -11.91
N CYS A 524 -6.34 -47.85 -11.13
CA CYS A 524 -7.80 -48.19 -11.10
C CYS A 524 -8.13 -49.29 -10.06
N PRO A 525 -9.39 -49.55 -9.62
CA PRO A 525 -10.67 -48.83 -9.87
C PRO A 525 -11.60 -48.65 -8.62
N ARG A 526 -12.73 -47.93 -8.75
CA ARG A 526 -14.10 -48.37 -8.34
C ARG A 526 -15.24 -47.41 -8.76
N SER A 527 -16.29 -47.97 -9.39
CA SER A 527 -17.72 -47.55 -9.52
C SER A 527 -18.14 -46.10 -9.21
N VAL A 528 -18.75 -45.26 -10.09
CA VAL A 528 -19.79 -45.43 -11.15
C VAL A 528 -21.16 -45.85 -10.53
N PRO A 529 -22.31 -45.15 -10.76
CA PRO A 529 -22.80 -44.69 -12.07
C PRO A 529 -23.37 -43.25 -12.20
N LYS A 530 -23.62 -42.84 -13.46
CA LYS A 530 -24.33 -41.62 -13.88
C LYS A 530 -25.78 -41.95 -14.29
N ARG A 531 -26.67 -40.95 -14.29
CA ARG A 531 -27.95 -40.99 -15.05
C ARG A 531 -27.86 -40.15 -16.33
N THR A 532 -28.67 -40.52 -17.32
CA THR A 532 -28.63 -39.99 -18.70
C THR A 532 -29.98 -39.36 -19.08
N ILE A 533 -29.97 -38.22 -19.75
CA ILE A 533 -31.15 -37.69 -20.48
C ILE A 533 -30.73 -37.29 -21.91
N ARG A 534 -31.62 -37.52 -22.88
CA ARG A 534 -31.37 -37.40 -24.32
C ARG A 534 -31.60 -35.98 -24.87
N ARG A 535 -31.00 -35.71 -26.03
CA ARG A 535 -31.32 -34.56 -26.90
C ARG A 535 -32.77 -34.64 -27.43
N ARG A 536 -33.33 -33.48 -27.77
CA ARG A 536 -34.16 -33.32 -28.99
C ARG A 536 -33.64 -32.12 -29.80
N LYS A 537 -33.82 -32.18 -31.12
CA LYS A 537 -33.72 -31.07 -32.09
C LYS A 537 -35.13 -30.74 -32.57
N CYS A 538 -35.35 -29.49 -32.98
CA CYS A 538 -36.20 -29.12 -34.12
C CYS A 538 -35.43 -28.06 -34.93
N ASP A 539 -35.75 -27.91 -36.22
CA ASP A 539 -34.91 -27.21 -37.20
C ASP A 539 -35.69 -26.08 -37.94
N GLY A 540 -34.96 -25.20 -38.65
CA GLY A 540 -35.52 -24.17 -39.54
C GLY A 540 -35.68 -22.76 -38.94
N ALA A 541 -35.48 -21.66 -39.67
CA ALA A 541 -34.93 -21.49 -41.02
C ALA A 541 -34.27 -20.10 -41.23
N ARG A 542 -33.50 -19.95 -42.31
CA ARG A 542 -33.00 -18.67 -42.88
C ARG A 542 -33.12 -18.74 -44.40
N PRO A 543 -33.48 -17.63 -45.07
CA PRO A 543 -32.52 -16.91 -45.94
C PRO A 543 -32.73 -15.36 -45.92
N ALA A 544 -31.95 -14.51 -46.60
CA ALA A 544 -30.51 -14.52 -46.91
C ALA A 544 -30.03 -13.15 -47.45
N ARG A 545 -28.77 -12.78 -47.09
CA ARG A 545 -27.79 -11.92 -47.81
C ARG A 545 -28.16 -10.46 -48.22
N SER A 546 -27.10 -9.69 -48.43
CA SER A 546 -27.08 -8.27 -48.83
C SER A 546 -26.72 -8.09 -50.31
N PRO A 547 -26.63 -6.83 -50.79
CA PRO A 547 -25.29 -6.30 -51.03
C PRO A 547 -25.05 -4.86 -50.50
N ARG A 548 -23.86 -4.33 -50.78
CA ARG A 548 -23.36 -3.00 -50.37
C ARG A 548 -23.82 -1.92 -51.38
N ASN A 549 -23.89 -0.66 -50.96
CA ASN A 549 -23.10 0.42 -51.57
C ASN A 549 -23.19 1.78 -50.86
N SER A 550 -22.16 2.59 -51.08
CA SER A 550 -22.04 4.04 -50.83
C SER A 550 -20.96 4.57 -51.81
N PRO A 551 -20.73 5.88 -52.00
CA PRO A 551 -21.39 7.05 -51.41
C PRO A 551 -21.85 8.09 -52.47
N ARG A 552 -22.49 9.20 -52.05
CA ARG A 552 -22.08 10.59 -52.38
C ARG A 552 -22.96 11.65 -51.70
N SER A 553 -22.49 12.90 -51.79
CA SER A 553 -23.02 14.11 -51.14
C SER A 553 -24.08 14.84 -51.96
N LEU A 554 -24.96 15.59 -51.29
CA LEU A 554 -25.53 16.85 -51.82
C LEU A 554 -25.82 17.85 -50.68
N LYS A 555 -26.06 19.13 -51.02
CA LYS A 555 -26.16 20.27 -50.09
C LYS A 555 -27.47 21.04 -50.30
N ARG A 556 -27.92 21.77 -49.25
CA ARG A 556 -29.07 22.72 -49.22
C ARG A 556 -30.45 22.02 -49.32
N SER A 557 -31.56 22.62 -48.89
CA SER A 557 -31.83 23.98 -48.38
C SER A 557 -32.61 23.98 -47.05
N LYS A 558 -32.64 25.06 -46.25
CA LYS A 558 -33.76 26.05 -46.12
C LYS A 558 -35.17 25.50 -46.43
N SER A 559 -36.22 25.77 -45.66
CA SER A 559 -36.35 26.62 -44.44
C SER A 559 -37.73 26.49 -43.76
N ALA A 560 -37.80 26.70 -42.44
CA ALA A 560 -39.03 27.02 -41.73
C ALA A 560 -38.77 28.10 -40.64
N TRP A 561 -39.75 28.99 -40.50
CA TRP A 561 -39.81 30.22 -39.70
C TRP A 561 -39.78 29.93 -38.17
N LYS A 562 -39.24 30.78 -37.26
CA LYS A 562 -39.67 32.14 -36.82
C LYS A 562 -41.16 32.17 -36.40
N THR A 563 -41.57 32.66 -35.23
CA THR A 563 -41.26 33.92 -34.51
C THR A 563 -41.49 33.66 -32.99
N LEU A 564 -40.63 34.08 -32.03
CA LEU A 564 -40.69 35.36 -31.24
C LEU A 564 -42.11 35.62 -30.64
N VAL A 565 -42.35 36.07 -29.40
CA VAL A 565 -41.71 37.04 -28.47
C VAL A 565 -41.73 36.38 -27.04
N THR A 566 -41.07 36.77 -25.94
CA THR A 566 -40.72 38.07 -25.30
C THR A 566 -39.45 37.95 -24.43
N SER A 567 -39.04 39.04 -23.75
CA SER A 567 -38.02 39.09 -22.69
C SER A 567 -38.40 40.10 -21.60
N SER A 568 -38.21 39.76 -20.32
CA SER A 568 -38.11 40.63 -19.11
C SER A 568 -38.17 39.74 -17.84
N LYS A 569 -37.62 40.09 -16.67
CA LYS A 569 -36.62 41.09 -16.23
C LYS A 569 -36.05 40.63 -14.86
N HIS A 570 -34.99 41.29 -14.39
CA HIS A 570 -34.35 41.23 -13.06
C HIS A 570 -34.97 40.33 -11.96
N TRP A 571 -34.17 39.44 -11.38
CA TRP A 571 -33.39 39.72 -10.15
C TRP A 571 -32.10 38.87 -10.14
#